data_AF-A0A1Q7P151-F1
#
_entry.id   AF-A0A1Q7P151-F1
#
_cell.length_a   1.000
_cell.length_b   1.000
_cell.length_c   1.000
_cell.angle_alpha   90.00
_cell.angle_beta   90.00
_cell.angle_gamma   90.00
#
_symmetry.space_group_name_H-M   'P 1'
#
loop_
_entity.id
_entity.type
_entity.pdbx_description
1 polymer ?
#
loop_
_entity_poly.entity_id
_entity_poly.type
_entity_poly.pdbx_seq_one_letter_code
_entity_poly.pdbx_strand_id
1 'polypeptide(L)'
;MAKTCTKCKKEIPDGIDIDPIASVYPCCNECWSEWKQYRIIVMNEMKLDMSMPEHRKVLKKYEKVFVGVMTPEGDVMNFVDENQRKPDTPT
;
A
#
# COMPACT_ATOMS: atom_id res chain seq x y z
N MET A 1 -11.86 0.32 -17.10
CA MET A 1 -12.36 -0.60 -16.04
C MET A 1 -12.03 0.12 -14.75
N ALA A 2 -13.04 0.57 -14.00
CA ALA A 2 -12.84 1.38 -12.81
C ALA A 2 -11.92 0.62 -11.84
N LYS A 3 -10.71 1.13 -11.62
CA LYS A 3 -9.75 0.51 -10.71
C LYS A 3 -10.17 0.90 -9.29
N THR A 4 -10.40 -0.05 -8.41
CA THR A 4 -10.71 0.26 -7.01
C THR A 4 -9.43 0.48 -6.22
N CYS A 5 -9.35 1.58 -5.49
CA CYS A 5 -8.19 1.88 -4.65
C CYS A 5 -8.04 0.85 -3.53
N THR A 6 -6.89 0.19 -3.39
CA THR A 6 -6.65 -0.78 -2.31
C THR A 6 -6.64 -0.16 -0.92
N LYS A 7 -6.30 1.12 -0.80
CA LYS A 7 -6.20 1.81 0.49
C LYS A 7 -7.55 2.38 0.95
N CYS A 8 -8.20 3.19 0.12
CA CYS A 8 -9.43 3.88 0.50
C CYS A 8 -10.71 3.19 -0.02
N LYS A 9 -10.57 2.10 -0.80
CA LYS A 9 -11.69 1.35 -1.42
C LYS A 9 -12.61 2.18 -2.32
N LYS A 10 -12.19 3.41 -2.67
CA LYS A 10 -12.90 4.28 -3.61
C LYS A 10 -12.60 3.87 -5.04
N GLU A 11 -13.55 4.09 -5.94
CA GLU A 11 -13.37 3.89 -7.37
C GLU A 11 -12.44 4.99 -7.92
N ILE A 12 -11.41 4.58 -8.66
CA ILE A 12 -10.51 5.49 -9.36
C ILE A 12 -11.12 5.73 -10.75
N PRO A 13 -11.55 6.96 -11.07
CA PRO A 13 -12.14 7.26 -12.36
C PRO A 13 -11.12 7.06 -13.50
N ASP A 14 -11.57 6.45 -14.61
CA ASP A 14 -10.78 5.99 -15.78
C ASP A 14 -10.12 7.12 -16.62
N GLY A 15 -9.95 8.33 -16.07
CA GLY A 15 -9.39 9.49 -16.80
C GLY A 15 -8.33 10.29 -16.02
N ILE A 16 -7.92 9.84 -14.84
CA ILE A 16 -6.85 10.49 -14.07
C ILE A 16 -5.51 9.93 -14.52
N ASP A 17 -4.55 10.81 -14.80
CA ASP A 17 -3.15 10.45 -15.00
C ASP A 17 -2.57 9.99 -13.65
N ILE A 18 -2.53 8.69 -13.44
CA ILE A 18 -1.99 8.07 -12.24
C ILE A 18 -0.51 7.81 -12.49
N ASP A 19 0.34 8.23 -11.55
CA ASP A 19 1.77 7.92 -11.54
C ASP A 19 2.01 6.45 -11.96
N PRO A 20 2.94 6.14 -12.88
CA PRO A 20 3.11 4.79 -13.40
C PRO A 20 3.42 3.76 -12.30
N ILE A 21 4.11 4.19 -11.23
CA ILE A 21 4.37 3.37 -10.04
C ILE A 21 3.09 3.16 -9.21
N ALA A 22 2.27 4.20 -9.09
CA ALA A 22 0.98 4.14 -8.42
C ALA A 22 -0.11 3.45 -9.25
N SER A 23 0.15 3.17 -10.53
CA SER A 23 -0.66 2.34 -11.42
C SER A 23 -0.30 0.85 -11.33
N VAL A 24 0.92 0.50 -10.89
CA VAL A 24 1.32 -0.88 -10.57
C VAL A 24 0.53 -1.38 -9.36
N TYR A 25 0.29 -0.50 -8.41
CA TYR A 25 -0.71 -0.70 -7.37
C TYR A 25 -2.04 -0.11 -7.88
N PRO A 26 -3.22 -0.64 -7.55
CA PRO A 26 -4.46 0.09 -7.85
C PRO A 26 -4.65 1.14 -6.74
N CYS A 27 -3.90 2.24 -6.78
CA CYS A 27 -3.92 3.30 -5.75
C CYS A 27 -4.34 4.65 -6.34
N CYS A 28 -5.20 5.40 -5.67
CA CYS A 28 -5.59 6.74 -6.11
C CYS A 28 -4.48 7.78 -5.84
N ASN A 29 -4.50 8.90 -6.56
CA ASN A 29 -3.47 9.95 -6.42
C ASN A 29 -3.42 10.57 -5.01
N GLU A 30 -4.56 10.65 -4.32
CA GLU A 30 -4.62 11.11 -2.92
C GLU A 30 -3.82 10.20 -1.99
N CYS A 31 -4.13 8.89 -1.99
CA CYS A 31 -3.40 7.91 -1.18
C CYS A 31 -1.94 7.79 -1.60
N TRP A 32 -1.62 7.96 -2.87
CA TRP A 32 -0.24 7.97 -3.34
C TRP A 32 0.54 9.21 -2.86
N SER A 33 -0.13 10.37 -2.79
CA SER A 33 0.46 11.60 -2.23
C SER A 33 0.74 11.47 -0.74
N GLU A 34 -0.18 10.84 0.01
CA GLU A 34 0.05 10.50 1.42
C GLU A 34 1.24 9.54 1.59
N TRP A 35 1.37 8.52 0.72
CA TRP A 35 2.53 7.63 0.72
C TRP A 35 3.84 8.41 0.49
N LYS A 36 3.89 9.36 -0.45
CA LYS A 36 5.08 10.17 -0.71
C LYS A 36 5.53 10.93 0.55
N GLN A 37 4.59 11.48 1.33
CA GLN A 37 4.89 12.15 2.59
C GLN A 37 5.33 11.14 3.67
N TYR A 38 4.57 10.06 3.85
CA TYR A 38 4.88 9.03 4.83
C TYR A 38 6.24 8.38 4.58
N ARG A 39 6.61 8.17 3.31
CA ARG A 39 7.93 7.68 2.90
C ARG A 39 9.06 8.53 3.48
N ILE A 40 8.93 9.86 3.46
CA ILE A 40 9.94 10.79 3.99
C ILE A 40 10.06 10.63 5.50
N ILE A 41 8.93 10.50 6.21
CA ILE A 41 8.90 10.28 7.65
C ILE A 41 9.62 8.97 8.00
N VAL A 42 9.27 7.86 7.32
CA VAL A 42 9.91 6.55 7.54
C VAL A 42 11.42 6.61 7.28
N MET A 43 11.85 7.29 6.21
CA MET A 43 13.29 7.45 5.91
C MET A 43 14.01 8.22 7.02
N ASN A 44 13.41 9.28 7.55
CA ASN A 44 14.03 10.14 8.56
C ASN A 44 14.05 9.53 9.97
N GLU A 45 12.96 8.87 10.37
CA GLU A 45 12.80 8.24 11.69
C GLU A 45 13.67 6.98 11.80
N MET A 46 13.64 6.11 10.79
CA MET A 46 14.43 4.88 10.77
C MET A 46 15.87 5.09 10.27
N LYS A 47 16.24 6.33 9.92
CA LYS A 47 17.56 6.69 9.36
C LYS A 47 17.96 5.82 8.16
N LEU A 48 17.02 5.60 7.25
CA LEU A 48 17.25 4.77 6.06
C LEU A 48 18.14 5.50 5.06
N ASP A 49 19.28 4.89 4.76
CA ASP A 49 20.15 5.28 3.66
C ASP A 49 19.71 4.64 2.33
N MET A 50 19.28 5.46 1.38
CA MET A 50 18.79 5.01 0.07
C MET A 50 19.89 4.41 -0.84
N SER A 51 21.17 4.60 -0.51
CA SER A 51 22.28 3.95 -1.19
C SER A 51 22.39 2.46 -0.82
N MET A 52 21.94 2.08 0.38
CA MET A 52 21.98 0.70 0.85
C MET A 52 20.82 -0.13 0.29
N PRO A 53 21.08 -1.32 -0.29
CA PRO A 53 20.04 -2.16 -0.85
C PRO A 53 19.05 -2.69 0.20
N GLU A 54 19.50 -2.94 1.42
CA GLU A 54 18.64 -3.40 2.52
C GLU A 54 17.62 -2.36 2.93
N HIS A 55 18.03 -1.10 3.07
CA HIS A 55 17.12 0.00 3.40
C HIS A 55 16.07 0.24 2.31
N ARG A 56 16.43 0.08 1.04
CA ARG A 56 15.46 0.12 -0.07
C ARG A 56 14.42 -0.98 0.04
N LYS A 57 14.81 -2.20 0.46
CA LYS A 57 13.87 -3.31 0.70
C LYS A 57 12.91 -3.01 1.85
N VAL A 58 13.42 -2.42 2.94
CA VAL A 58 12.60 -1.99 4.08
C VAL A 58 11.56 -0.98 3.64
N LEU A 59 11.96 0.08 2.93
CA LEU A 59 11.04 1.10 2.43
C LEU A 59 9.98 0.51 1.49
N LYS A 60 10.35 -0.43 0.63
CA LYS A 60 9.41 -1.15 -0.25
C LYS A 60 8.44 -2.05 0.52
N LYS A 61 8.84 -2.57 1.69
CA LYS A 61 7.95 -3.30 2.60
C LYS A 61 6.89 -2.35 3.18
N TYR A 62 7.29 -1.18 3.66
CA TYR A 62 6.37 -0.14 4.13
C TYR A 62 5.44 0.34 3.01
N GLU A 63 5.92 0.44 1.77
CA GLU A 63 5.09 0.79 0.62
C GLU A 63 3.93 -0.20 0.46
N LYS A 64 4.25 -1.50 0.40
CA LYS A 64 3.25 -2.57 0.26
C LYS A 64 2.27 -2.61 1.42
N VAL A 65 2.75 -2.36 2.64
CA VAL A 65 1.90 -2.28 3.83
C VAL A 65 0.97 -1.06 3.75
N PHE A 66 1.51 0.08 3.33
CA PHE A 66 0.76 1.32 3.24
C PHE A 66 -0.37 1.21 2.21
N VAL A 67 -0.08 0.70 1.01
CA VAL A 67 -1.08 0.52 -0.06
C VAL A 67 -2.05 -0.64 0.21
N GLY A 68 -1.91 -1.37 1.32
CA GLY A 68 -2.81 -2.47 1.69
C GLY A 68 -2.60 -3.77 0.91
N VAL A 69 -1.47 -3.91 0.21
CA VAL A 69 -1.06 -5.15 -0.48
C VAL A 69 -0.45 -6.16 0.51
N MET A 70 -0.04 -5.70 1.70
CA MET A 70 0.51 -6.54 2.76
C MET A 70 -0.01 -6.04 4.12
N THR A 71 -0.35 -6.91 5.06
CA THR A 71 -0.69 -6.47 6.42
C THR A 71 0.58 -6.17 7.24
N PRO A 72 0.50 -5.30 8.27
CA PRO A 72 1.64 -4.97 9.12
C PRO A 72 2.23 -6.17 9.88
N GLU A 73 1.49 -7.28 9.96
CA GLU A 73 1.89 -8.53 10.63
C GLU A 73 2.59 -9.53 9.68
N GLY A 74 2.73 -9.20 8.39
CA GLY A 74 3.36 -10.09 7.40
C GLY A 74 2.39 -11.04 6.70
N ASP A 75 1.09 -10.97 7.00
CA ASP A 75 0.07 -11.73 6.30
C ASP A 75 -0.25 -11.03 4.95
N VAL A 76 -0.06 -11.77 3.85
CA VAL A 76 -0.45 -11.32 2.51
C VAL A 76 -1.96 -11.53 2.40
N MET A 77 -2.74 -10.46 2.62
CA MET A 77 -4.19 -10.49 2.40
C MET A 77 -4.47 -10.71 0.91
N ASN A 78 -4.70 -11.97 0.53
CA ASN A 78 -5.24 -12.33 -0.77
C ASN A 78 -6.74 -12.04 -0.77
N PHE A 79 -7.13 -10.90 -1.33
CA PHE A 79 -8.54 -10.49 -1.45
C PHE A 79 -9.39 -11.38 -2.40
N VAL A 80 -8.84 -12.48 -2.92
CA VAL A 80 -9.52 -13.46 -3.77
C VAL A 80 -10.10 -14.61 -2.95
N ASP A 81 -9.61 -14.85 -1.73
CA ASP A 81 -9.98 -16.02 -0.94
C ASP A 81 -11.02 -15.67 0.14
N GLU A 82 -12.29 -15.95 -0.16
CA GLU A 82 -13.45 -15.69 0.71
C GLU A 82 -13.36 -16.40 2.09
N ASN A 83 -12.46 -17.38 2.25
CA ASN A 83 -12.25 -18.14 3.48
C ASN A 83 -11.50 -17.39 4.59
N GLN A 84 -10.85 -16.24 4.31
CA GLN A 84 -10.18 -15.45 5.36
C GLN A 84 -11.12 -14.47 6.09
N ARG A 85 -12.42 -14.46 5.77
CA ARG A 85 -13.43 -13.73 6.55
C ARG A 85 -13.66 -14.48 7.86
N LYS A 86 -12.82 -14.19 8.87
CA LYS A 86 -12.98 -14.77 10.22
C LYS A 86 -14.45 -14.63 10.65
N PRO A 87 -15.16 -15.71 11.01
CA PRO A 87 -16.45 -15.56 11.65
C PRO A 87 -16.19 -14.94 13.03
N ASP A 88 -16.77 -13.76 13.29
CA ASP A 88 -16.82 -13.20 14.63
C ASP A 88 -17.46 -14.23 15.56
N THR A 89 -16.65 -14.92 16.38
CA THR A 89 -17.17 -15.71 17.49
C THR A 89 -17.54 -14.75 18.61
N PRO A 90 -18.82 -14.71 19.05
CA PRO A 90 -19.24 -13.88 20.15
C PRO A 90 -18.76 -14.51 21.46
N THR A 91 -18.24 -13.69 22.38
CA THR A 91 -18.17 -14.01 23.82
C THR A 91 -18.57 -12.77 24.59
#